data_AF-E6UWS4-F1
#
_entry.id   AF-E6UWS4-F1
#
_cell.length_a   1.000
_cell.length_b   1.000
_cell.length_c   1.000
_cell.angle_alpha   90.00
_cell.angle_beta   90.00
_cell.angle_gamma   90.00
#
_symmetry.space_group_name_H-M   'P 1'
#
loop_
_entity.id
_entity.type
_entity.pdbx_description
1 polymer ?
#
loop_
_entity_poly.entity_id
_entity_poly.type
_entity_poly.pdbx_seq_one_letter_code
_entity_poly.pdbx_strand_id
1 'polypeptide(L)'
;MANRSYLFASPFVPGADAAGNDPKQLKGLSECKYNIPLVYRLLVSADVQRCRSLIWSIPEPTALVGRAGAGIDRLAQFLARIDHPAIAPMRDQALDFLNRHADRNGYIFLECAEVLGMDDTPLDTQAASLLQGVQNIDAEVETALAQLAPKKKSFWDRVFTPSQESIEAPLRDLGLGYWSNTLYFSLDDAPDDAT
;
A
#
# COMPACT_ATOMS: atom_id res chain seq x y z
N MET A 1 -11.81 1.64 17.61
CA MET A 1 -10.77 2.05 16.63
C MET A 1 -10.36 0.79 15.88
N ALA A 2 -10.14 0.86 14.57
CA ALA A 2 -9.69 -0.30 13.80
C ALA A 2 -8.22 -0.09 13.44
N ASN A 3 -7.36 -1.06 13.74
CA ASN A 3 -5.94 -1.05 13.34
C ASN A 3 -5.84 -0.94 11.82
N ARG A 4 -5.01 -0.02 11.31
CA ARG A 4 -4.93 0.27 9.88
C ARG A 4 -3.51 0.43 9.39
N SER A 5 -3.33 0.14 8.11
CA SER A 5 -2.19 0.62 7.33
C SER A 5 -2.62 1.85 6.55
N TYR A 6 -1.71 2.80 6.39
CA TYR A 6 -1.91 4.06 5.68
C TYR A 6 -0.81 4.25 4.66
N LEU A 7 -1.20 4.73 3.48
CA LEU A 7 -0.30 5.05 2.40
C LEU A 7 -0.32 6.55 2.15
N PHE A 8 0.87 7.13 2.06
CA PHE A 8 1.06 8.55 1.79
C PHE A 8 2.06 8.77 0.65
N ALA A 9 1.90 9.86 -0.09
CA ALA A 9 2.98 10.44 -0.88
C ALA A 9 3.77 11.42 -0.01
N SER A 10 5.09 11.35 -0.07
CA SER A 10 6.00 12.16 0.73
C SER A 10 7.11 12.77 -0.13
N PRO A 11 7.48 14.06 0.06
CA PRO A 11 8.63 14.66 -0.61
C PRO A 11 9.98 14.27 0.03
N PHE A 12 9.97 13.62 1.20
CA PHE A 12 11.16 13.25 1.97
C PHE A 12 11.06 11.84 2.55
N VAL A 13 12.19 11.34 3.07
CA VAL A 13 12.24 10.13 3.91
C VAL A 13 11.96 10.52 5.37
N PRO A 14 10.87 10.02 5.98
CA PRO A 14 10.56 10.33 7.37
C PRO A 14 11.69 9.95 8.33
N GLY A 15 12.12 10.92 9.15
CA GLY A 15 13.13 10.73 10.19
C GLY A 15 14.60 10.76 9.74
N ALA A 16 14.92 10.90 8.45
CA ALA A 16 16.31 10.99 7.97
C ALA A 16 16.94 12.38 8.22
N ASP A 17 16.13 13.44 8.20
CA ASP A 17 16.52 14.81 8.55
C ASP A 17 15.29 15.54 9.14
N ALA A 18 15.19 15.62 10.47
CA ALA A 18 14.02 16.22 11.11
C ALA A 18 13.92 17.74 10.84
N ALA A 19 15.03 18.39 10.48
CA ALA A 19 15.08 19.81 10.22
C ALA A 19 14.61 20.11 8.78
N GLY A 20 13.29 20.09 8.56
CA GLY A 20 12.68 20.42 7.26
C GLY A 20 11.59 19.46 6.82
N ASN A 21 11.47 18.31 7.49
CA ASN A 21 10.38 17.38 7.30
C ASN A 21 9.12 17.90 8.00
N ASP A 22 8.20 18.51 7.24
CA ASP A 22 6.89 18.90 7.74
C ASP A 22 5.86 17.80 7.40
N PRO A 23 5.29 17.11 8.40
CA PRO A 23 4.24 16.11 8.18
C PRO A 23 3.03 16.63 7.38
N LYS A 24 2.74 17.94 7.42
CA LYS A 24 1.66 18.60 6.62
C LYS A 24 1.92 18.57 5.11
N GLN A 25 3.12 18.17 4.68
CA GLN A 25 3.45 17.99 3.26
C GLN A 25 3.09 16.60 2.73
N LEU A 26 2.76 15.65 3.62
CA LEU A 26 2.33 14.32 3.20
C LEU A 26 0.92 14.38 2.65
N LYS A 27 0.70 13.70 1.53
CA LYS A 27 -0.63 13.55 0.95
C LYS A 27 -1.12 12.14 1.18
N GLY A 28 -2.30 12.00 1.77
CA GLY A 28 -2.96 10.70 1.87
C GLY A 28 -3.15 10.07 0.49
N LEU A 29 -2.98 8.76 0.40
CA LEU A 29 -3.24 8.00 -0.83
C LEU A 29 -4.27 6.89 -0.62
N SER A 30 -4.19 6.17 0.50
CA SER A 30 -5.09 5.05 0.77
C SER A 30 -4.97 4.59 2.24
N GLU A 31 -6.00 3.92 2.75
CA GLU A 31 -5.95 3.21 4.04
C GLU A 31 -6.64 1.85 3.97
N CYS A 32 -6.14 0.87 4.75
CA CYS A 32 -6.71 -0.46 4.82
C CYS A 32 -6.79 -0.95 6.27
N LYS A 33 -7.93 -1.51 6.67
CA LYS A 33 -8.12 -2.06 8.02
C LYS A 33 -7.51 -3.45 8.12
N TYR A 34 -6.84 -3.72 9.23
CA TYR A 34 -6.38 -5.04 9.67
C TYR A 34 -5.44 -5.78 8.71
N ASN A 35 -4.92 -5.12 7.67
CA ASN A 35 -4.05 -5.73 6.68
C ASN A 35 -3.11 -4.69 6.05
N ILE A 36 -2.04 -5.17 5.43
CA ILE A 36 -1.12 -4.43 4.57
C ILE A 36 -1.21 -5.03 3.15
N PRO A 37 -2.09 -4.50 2.29
CA PRO A 37 -2.36 -5.10 0.98
C PRO A 37 -1.12 -5.20 0.08
N LEU A 38 -1.15 -6.16 -0.85
CA LEU A 38 -0.04 -6.36 -1.80
C LEU A 38 0.29 -5.10 -2.59
N VAL A 39 -0.72 -4.33 -3.00
CA VAL A 39 -0.53 -3.06 -3.73
C VAL A 39 0.26 -2.04 -2.91
N TYR A 40 0.01 -1.94 -1.60
CA TYR A 40 0.74 -0.97 -0.74
C TYR A 40 2.21 -1.36 -0.64
N ARG A 41 2.46 -2.65 -0.41
CA ARG A 41 3.81 -3.22 -0.34
C ARG A 41 4.55 -3.09 -1.66
N LEU A 42 3.86 -3.28 -2.79
CA LEU A 42 4.44 -3.10 -4.12
C LEU A 42 4.79 -1.64 -4.39
N LEU A 43 3.95 -0.69 -3.99
CA LEU A 43 4.21 0.74 -4.15
C LEU A 43 5.44 1.23 -3.38
N VAL A 44 5.74 0.67 -2.21
CA VAL A 44 6.97 1.01 -1.46
C VAL A 44 8.17 0.14 -1.82
N SER A 45 8.03 -0.86 -2.70
CA SER A 45 9.07 -1.89 -2.90
C SER A 45 10.35 -1.41 -3.60
N ALA A 46 10.30 -0.29 -4.32
CA ALA A 46 11.47 0.22 -5.03
C ALA A 46 12.39 1.00 -4.08
N ASP A 47 13.63 0.52 -3.91
CA ASP A 47 14.62 1.12 -3.00
C ASP A 47 14.06 1.26 -1.56
N VAL A 48 13.39 0.19 -1.12
CA VAL A 48 12.66 0.16 0.15
C VAL A 48 13.60 0.20 1.34
N GLN A 49 13.25 1.02 2.33
CA GLN A 49 13.91 1.06 3.63
C GLN A 49 12.91 1.28 4.76
N ARG A 50 13.31 0.93 5.99
CA ARG A 50 12.57 1.29 7.20
C ARG A 50 12.80 2.75 7.54
N CYS A 51 11.77 3.39 8.06
CA CYS A 51 11.79 4.79 8.49
C CYS A 51 10.92 4.97 9.74
N ARG A 52 11.01 6.15 10.36
CA ARG A 52 10.23 6.44 11.57
C ARG A 52 8.76 6.62 11.24
N SER A 53 7.92 6.22 12.19
CA SER A 53 6.51 6.61 12.16
C SER A 53 6.37 8.13 12.24
N LEU A 54 5.39 8.68 11.52
CA LEU A 54 4.96 10.07 11.65
C LEU A 54 3.63 10.22 12.38
N ILE A 55 2.90 9.12 12.58
CA ILE A 55 1.62 9.12 13.30
C ILE A 55 1.85 8.75 14.78
N TRP A 56 2.82 7.88 15.06
CA TRP A 56 3.03 7.30 16.38
C TRP A 56 4.38 7.71 16.96
N SER A 57 4.38 8.14 18.22
CA SER A 57 5.60 8.43 18.98
C SER A 57 6.26 7.14 19.47
N ILE A 58 6.79 6.35 18.54
CA ILE A 58 7.50 5.09 18.80
C ILE A 58 8.97 5.19 18.37
N PRO A 59 9.91 4.67 19.18
CA PRO A 59 11.33 4.80 18.90
C PRO A 59 11.80 3.92 17.74
N GLU A 60 11.17 2.76 17.52
CA GLU A 60 11.51 1.82 16.46
C GLU A 60 11.08 2.35 15.07
N PRO A 61 11.86 2.11 14.00
CA PRO A 61 11.48 2.46 12.64
C PRO A 61 10.51 1.41 12.08
N THR A 62 9.23 1.57 12.39
CA THR A 62 8.17 0.60 12.05
C THR A 62 7.51 0.83 10.70
N ALA A 63 7.77 1.97 10.06
CA ALA A 63 7.18 2.32 8.76
C ALA A 63 8.14 1.99 7.62
N LEU A 64 7.61 1.87 6.40
CA LEU A 64 8.40 1.67 5.19
C LEU A 64 8.32 2.88 4.26
N VAL A 65 9.39 3.12 3.52
CA VAL A 65 9.42 4.15 2.47
C VAL A 65 10.15 3.62 1.25
N GLY A 66 9.68 3.98 0.06
CA GLY A 66 10.29 3.64 -1.22
C GLY A 66 10.11 4.73 -2.26
N ARG A 67 10.81 4.62 -3.39
CA ARG A 67 10.80 5.63 -4.47
C ARG A 67 9.47 5.60 -5.22
N ALA A 68 8.80 6.74 -5.29
CA ALA A 68 7.43 6.81 -5.80
C ALA A 68 7.32 6.45 -7.28
N GLY A 69 8.12 7.05 -8.15
CA GLY A 69 8.06 6.76 -9.59
C GLY A 69 8.28 5.28 -9.89
N ALA A 70 9.34 4.69 -9.33
CA ALA A 70 9.66 3.29 -9.53
C ALA A 70 8.63 2.33 -8.90
N GLY A 71 8.06 2.67 -7.75
CA GLY A 71 6.97 1.92 -7.12
C GLY A 71 5.68 1.93 -7.96
N ILE A 72 5.30 3.10 -8.50
CA ILE A 72 4.16 3.24 -9.41
C ILE A 72 4.38 2.43 -10.69
N ASP A 73 5.60 2.41 -11.23
CA ASP A 73 5.92 1.61 -12.42
C ASP A 73 5.81 0.11 -12.16
N ARG A 74 6.29 -0.35 -11.00
CA ARG A 74 6.13 -1.75 -10.56
C ARG A 74 4.66 -2.12 -10.41
N LEU A 75 3.84 -1.24 -9.82
CA LEU A 75 2.39 -1.45 -9.76
C LEU A 75 1.77 -1.54 -11.16
N ALA A 76 2.10 -0.61 -12.06
CA ALA A 76 1.59 -0.62 -13.43
C ALA A 76 1.95 -1.92 -14.16
N GLN A 77 3.18 -2.40 -14.02
CA GLN A 77 3.64 -3.67 -14.59
C GLN A 77 2.88 -4.87 -14.02
N PHE A 78 2.67 -4.92 -12.71
CA PHE A 78 1.88 -5.97 -12.07
C PHE A 78 0.44 -5.98 -12.58
N LEU A 79 -0.25 -4.83 -12.56
CA LEU A 79 -1.64 -4.74 -12.98
C LEU A 79 -1.84 -5.05 -14.47
N ALA A 80 -0.85 -4.74 -15.32
CA ALA A 80 -0.88 -5.10 -16.74
C ALA A 80 -0.79 -6.61 -17.00
N ARG A 81 -0.30 -7.39 -16.03
CA ARG A 81 -0.18 -8.85 -16.13
C ARG A 81 -1.42 -9.59 -15.62
N ILE A 82 -2.36 -8.90 -14.98
CA ILE A 82 -3.60 -9.50 -14.50
C ILE A 82 -4.56 -9.68 -15.68
N ASP A 83 -4.77 -10.93 -16.10
CA ASP A 83 -5.73 -11.30 -17.14
C ASP A 83 -7.13 -11.45 -16.54
N HIS A 84 -7.76 -10.31 -16.21
CA HIS A 84 -9.07 -10.29 -15.60
C HIS A 84 -9.94 -9.11 -16.10
N PRO A 85 -11.18 -9.33 -16.58
CA PRO A 85 -11.98 -8.25 -17.19
C PRO A 85 -12.27 -7.07 -16.24
N ALA A 86 -12.40 -7.33 -14.94
CA ALA A 86 -12.61 -6.28 -13.94
C ALA A 86 -11.36 -5.46 -13.60
N ILE A 87 -10.15 -5.86 -14.03
CA ILE A 87 -8.93 -5.14 -13.65
C ILE A 87 -8.78 -3.79 -14.35
N ALA A 88 -9.26 -3.66 -15.58
CA ALA A 88 -9.04 -2.47 -16.39
C ALA A 88 -9.51 -1.16 -15.71
N PRO A 89 -10.79 -1.05 -15.26
CA PRO A 89 -11.23 0.18 -14.58
C PRO A 89 -10.49 0.42 -13.25
N MET A 90 -10.18 -0.63 -12.49
CA MET A 90 -9.47 -0.50 -11.20
C MET A 90 -8.02 -0.05 -11.39
N ARG A 91 -7.35 -0.57 -12.42
CA ARG A 91 -5.99 -0.18 -12.83
C ARG A 91 -5.98 1.27 -13.25
N ASP A 92 -6.88 1.66 -14.15
CA ASP A 92 -6.90 3.00 -14.71
C ASP A 92 -7.18 4.01 -13.60
N GLN A 93 -8.14 3.73 -12.70
CA GLN A 93 -8.40 4.54 -11.51
C GLN A 93 -7.18 4.66 -10.59
N ALA A 94 -6.50 3.54 -10.30
CA ALA A 94 -5.34 3.53 -9.41
C ALA A 94 -4.19 4.37 -9.97
N LEU A 95 -3.82 4.14 -11.23
CA LEU A 95 -2.69 4.82 -11.87
C LEU A 95 -2.98 6.31 -12.07
N ASP A 96 -4.20 6.64 -12.47
CA ASP A 96 -4.65 8.02 -12.62
C ASP A 96 -4.61 8.78 -11.28
N PHE A 97 -5.14 8.18 -10.21
CA PHE A 97 -5.06 8.77 -8.87
C PHE A 97 -3.61 8.98 -8.42
N LEU A 98 -2.78 7.93 -8.48
CA LEU A 98 -1.38 8.00 -8.05
C LEU A 98 -0.59 9.06 -8.82
N ASN A 99 -0.77 9.16 -10.14
CA ASN A 99 -0.06 10.15 -10.95
C ASN A 99 -0.51 11.60 -10.68
N ARG A 100 -1.71 11.81 -10.14
CA ARG A 100 -2.15 13.15 -9.70
C ARG A 100 -1.67 13.51 -8.30
N HIS A 101 -1.56 12.53 -7.42
CA HIS A 101 -1.38 12.77 -5.98
C HIS A 101 0.03 12.47 -5.46
N ALA A 102 0.85 11.70 -6.19
CA ALA A 102 2.23 11.41 -5.84
C ALA A 102 3.21 12.04 -6.84
N ASP A 103 4.21 12.78 -6.33
CA ASP A 103 5.35 13.21 -7.14
C ASP A 103 6.24 11.98 -7.41
N ARG A 104 6.48 11.69 -8.69
CA ARG A 104 7.31 10.56 -9.11
C ARG A 104 8.76 10.66 -8.65
N ASN A 105 9.27 11.87 -8.39
CA ASN A 105 10.62 12.07 -7.84
C ASN A 105 10.66 11.97 -6.31
N GLY A 106 9.49 11.91 -5.65
CA GLY A 106 9.37 11.75 -4.22
C GLY A 106 9.32 10.29 -3.78
N TYR A 107 8.58 10.05 -2.71
CA TYR A 107 8.51 8.78 -2.00
C TYR A 107 7.06 8.35 -1.76
N ILE A 108 6.86 7.04 -1.68
CA ILE A 108 5.66 6.45 -1.06
C ILE A 108 6.05 6.02 0.34
N PHE A 109 5.26 6.46 1.31
CA PHE A 109 5.40 6.15 2.72
C PHE A 109 4.24 5.25 3.17
N LEU A 110 4.59 4.13 3.81
CA LEU A 110 3.65 3.14 4.34
C LEU A 110 3.76 3.12 5.87
N GLU A 111 2.76 3.71 6.51
CA GLU A 111 2.58 3.61 7.95
C GLU A 111 1.79 2.34 8.27
N CYS A 112 2.32 1.50 9.15
CA CYS A 112 1.70 0.19 9.43
C CYS A 112 1.84 -0.27 10.89
N ALA A 113 2.32 0.60 11.80
CA ALA A 113 2.57 0.22 13.18
C ALA A 113 1.34 -0.38 13.89
N GLU A 114 0.13 0.13 13.62
CA GLU A 114 -1.09 -0.42 14.21
C GLU A 114 -1.36 -1.86 13.76
N VAL A 115 -1.10 -2.19 12.49
CA VAL A 115 -1.33 -3.55 11.96
C VAL A 115 -0.25 -4.51 12.47
N LEU A 116 1.00 -4.05 12.55
CA LEU A 116 2.07 -4.84 13.16
C LEU A 116 1.75 -5.12 14.64
N GLY A 117 1.35 -4.11 15.40
CA GLY A 117 1.01 -4.26 16.82
C GLY A 117 -0.24 -5.11 17.13
N MET A 118 -0.81 -5.83 16.16
CA MET A 118 -1.92 -6.76 16.40
C MET A 118 -1.49 -8.11 16.97
N ASP A 119 -0.20 -8.46 16.86
CA ASP A 119 0.38 -9.66 17.45
C ASP A 119 1.38 -9.35 18.58
N ASP A 120 1.76 -10.37 19.35
CA ASP A 120 2.68 -10.23 20.50
C ASP A 120 4.16 -10.16 20.10
N THR A 121 4.48 -10.24 18.80
CA THR A 121 5.85 -10.13 18.29
C THR A 121 6.34 -8.68 18.43
N PRO A 122 7.58 -8.44 18.86
CA PRO A 122 8.11 -7.08 18.93
C PRO A 122 8.01 -6.32 17.60
N LEU A 123 7.59 -5.05 17.65
CA LEU A 123 7.36 -4.22 16.46
C LEU A 123 8.59 -4.12 15.54
N ASP A 124 9.80 -4.01 16.11
CA ASP A 124 11.03 -3.96 15.33
C ASP A 124 11.23 -5.24 14.50
N THR A 125 10.98 -6.41 15.10
CA THR A 125 11.06 -7.72 14.44
C THR A 125 10.03 -7.83 13.33
N GLN A 126 8.79 -7.40 13.58
CA GLN A 126 7.75 -7.42 12.58
C GLN A 126 8.04 -6.47 11.41
N ALA A 127 8.51 -5.25 11.69
CA ALA A 127 8.90 -4.28 10.68
C ALA A 127 10.09 -4.76 9.84
N ALA A 128 11.07 -5.44 10.47
CA ALA A 128 12.18 -6.07 9.77
C ALA A 128 11.70 -7.22 8.86
N SER A 129 10.79 -8.06 9.34
CA SER A 129 10.16 -9.13 8.55
C SER A 129 9.37 -8.57 7.37
N LEU A 130 8.58 -7.51 7.59
CA LEU A 130 7.85 -6.81 6.53
C LEU A 130 8.81 -6.24 5.47
N LEU A 131 9.89 -5.56 5.88
CA LEU A 131 10.91 -5.07 4.96
C LEU A 131 11.47 -6.22 4.10
N GLN A 132 11.87 -7.33 4.72
CA GLN A 132 12.40 -8.48 4.01
C GLN A 132 11.38 -9.06 3.02
N GLY A 133 10.11 -9.15 3.42
CA GLY A 133 9.02 -9.57 2.53
C GLY A 133 8.87 -8.63 1.33
N VAL A 134 8.93 -7.32 1.54
CA VAL A 134 8.85 -6.33 0.47
C VAL A 134 10.07 -6.37 -0.45
N GLN A 135 11.27 -6.60 0.07
CA GLN A 135 12.49 -6.77 -0.73
C GLN A 135 12.44 -8.00 -1.64
N ASN A 136 11.64 -9.02 -1.27
CA ASN A 136 11.46 -10.28 -2.00
C ASN A 136 10.05 -10.44 -2.56
N ILE A 137 9.35 -9.32 -2.81
CA ILE A 137 7.91 -9.30 -3.13
C ILE A 137 7.56 -9.99 -4.45
N ASP A 138 8.52 -10.20 -5.35
CA ASP A 138 8.28 -10.77 -6.67
C ASP A 138 7.68 -12.18 -6.59
N ALA A 139 8.09 -13.01 -5.63
CA ALA A 139 7.51 -14.35 -5.45
C ALA A 139 6.02 -14.29 -5.07
N GLU A 140 5.63 -13.29 -4.27
CA GLU A 140 4.25 -13.08 -3.89
C GLU A 140 3.43 -12.47 -5.04
N VAL A 141 4.04 -11.59 -5.85
CA VAL A 141 3.44 -11.10 -7.09
C VAL A 141 3.11 -12.26 -8.03
N GLU A 142 4.05 -13.18 -8.26
CA GLU A 142 3.79 -14.36 -9.10
C GLU A 142 2.67 -15.24 -8.52
N THR A 143 2.65 -15.40 -7.19
CA THR A 143 1.60 -16.15 -6.50
C THR A 143 0.23 -15.51 -6.69
N ALA A 144 0.13 -14.19 -6.55
CA ALA A 144 -1.11 -13.45 -6.76
C ALA A 144 -1.59 -13.53 -8.21
N LEU A 145 -0.68 -13.40 -9.19
CA LEU A 145 -1.01 -13.56 -10.60
C LEU A 145 -1.55 -14.95 -10.91
N ALA A 146 -0.94 -16.00 -10.36
CA ALA A 146 -1.41 -17.37 -10.53
C ALA A 146 -2.81 -17.60 -9.93
N GLN A 147 -3.12 -16.97 -8.81
CA GLN A 147 -4.43 -17.05 -8.16
C GLN A 147 -5.53 -16.31 -8.94
N LEU A 148 -5.19 -15.18 -9.56
CA LEU A 148 -6.10 -14.35 -10.34
C LEU A 148 -6.28 -14.84 -11.78
N ALA A 149 -5.41 -15.75 -12.25
CA ALA A 149 -5.52 -16.31 -13.58
C ALA A 149 -6.88 -16.99 -13.79
N PRO A 150 -7.51 -16.81 -14.96
CA PRO A 150 -8.80 -17.42 -15.25
C PRO A 150 -8.67 -18.95 -15.17
N LYS A 151 -9.42 -19.56 -14.24
CA LYS A 151 -9.52 -21.03 -14.18
C LYS A 151 -10.19 -21.52 -15.46
N LYS A 152 -9.57 -22.48 -16.16
CA LYS A 152 -10.15 -23.11 -17.35
C LYS A 152 -11.57 -23.59 -17.02
N LYS A 153 -12.57 -23.02 -17.68
CA LYS A 153 -13.97 -23.42 -17.51
C LYS A 153 -14.12 -24.90 -17.83
N SER A 154 -14.49 -25.70 -16.84
CA SER A 154 -14.97 -27.06 -17.07
C SER A 154 -16.30 -26.99 -17.82
N PHE A 155 -16.66 -28.04 -18.56
CA PHE A 155 -17.93 -28.14 -19.28
C PHE A 155 -19.15 -27.81 -18.38
N TRP A 156 -19.05 -28.10 -17.08
CA TRP A 156 -20.06 -27.83 -16.06
C TRP A 156 -20.19 -26.34 -15.66
N ASP A 157 -19.15 -25.52 -15.83
CA ASP A 157 -19.14 -24.09 -15.47
C ASP A 157 -19.88 -23.22 -16.50
N ARG A 158 -20.32 -23.79 -17.64
CA ARG A 158 -21.21 -23.12 -18.59
C ARG A 158 -22.68 -23.15 -18.15
N VAL A 159 -23.02 -24.03 -17.20
CA VAL A 159 -24.39 -24.20 -16.70
C VAL A 159 -24.64 -23.34 -15.45
N PHE A 160 -23.60 -23.04 -14.69
CA PHE A 160 -23.66 -22.10 -13.56
C PHE A 160 -22.93 -20.81 -13.93
N THR A 161 -23.64 -19.69 -13.99
CA THR A 161 -23.00 -18.38 -14.15
C THR A 161 -22.51 -17.95 -12.77
N PRO A 162 -21.20 -17.92 -12.48
CA PRO A 162 -20.73 -17.37 -11.21
C PRO A 162 -21.12 -15.88 -11.13
N SER A 163 -21.58 -15.43 -9.97
CA SER A 163 -21.95 -14.04 -9.74
C SER A 163 -20.72 -13.14 -9.83
N GLN A 164 -20.90 -11.94 -10.39
CA GLN A 164 -19.85 -10.92 -10.56
C GLN A 164 -19.18 -10.53 -9.23
N GLU A 165 -19.91 -10.64 -8.11
CA GLU A 165 -19.46 -10.35 -6.75
C GLU A 165 -18.33 -11.28 -6.25
N SER A 166 -18.34 -12.55 -6.64
CA SER A 166 -17.29 -13.53 -6.28
C SER A 166 -15.94 -13.23 -6.93
N ILE A 167 -15.94 -12.39 -7.96
CA ILE A 167 -14.79 -12.13 -8.82
C ILE A 167 -14.07 -10.83 -8.42
N GLU A 168 -14.80 -9.86 -7.86
CA GLU A 168 -14.24 -8.58 -7.41
C GLU A 168 -13.52 -8.68 -6.05
N ALA A 169 -13.90 -9.64 -5.20
CA ALA A 169 -13.30 -9.79 -3.87
C ALA A 169 -11.78 -10.04 -3.92
N PRO A 170 -11.24 -11.00 -4.72
CA PRO A 170 -9.79 -11.20 -4.83
C PRO A 170 -9.03 -9.97 -5.33
N LEU A 171 -9.65 -9.14 -6.19
CA LEU A 171 -9.04 -7.90 -6.67
C LEU A 171 -9.07 -6.78 -5.63
N ARG A 172 -10.11 -6.72 -4.80
CA ARG A 172 -10.17 -5.81 -3.64
C ARG A 172 -9.17 -6.19 -2.56
N ASP A 173 -8.92 -7.48 -2.37
CA ASP A 173 -7.92 -7.99 -1.42
C ASP A 173 -6.48 -7.56 -1.78
N LEU A 174 -6.23 -7.24 -3.06
CA LEU A 174 -4.96 -6.61 -3.48
C LEU A 174 -4.76 -5.22 -2.87
N GLY A 175 -5.82 -4.56 -2.41
CA GLY A 175 -5.83 -3.17 -1.94
C GLY A 175 -6.28 -2.15 -2.98
N LEU A 176 -6.88 -2.60 -4.09
CA LEU A 176 -7.45 -1.72 -5.10
C LEU A 176 -8.83 -1.20 -4.66
N GLY A 177 -9.13 0.06 -5.00
CA GLY A 177 -10.45 0.66 -4.77
C GLY A 177 -10.59 1.48 -3.49
N TYR A 178 -9.51 1.62 -2.70
CA TYR A 178 -9.48 2.40 -1.46
C TYR A 178 -8.73 3.74 -1.60
N TRP A 179 -8.69 4.33 -2.80
CA TRP A 179 -7.91 5.54 -3.08
C TRP A 179 -8.61 6.79 -2.53
N SER A 180 -7.93 7.53 -1.65
CA SER A 180 -8.44 8.76 -1.04
C SER A 180 -7.29 9.60 -0.51
N ASN A 181 -7.38 10.92 -0.70
CA ASN A 181 -6.48 11.88 -0.05
C ASN A 181 -6.97 12.32 1.35
N THR A 182 -8.18 11.92 1.72
CA THR A 182 -8.72 12.08 3.08
C THR A 182 -8.69 10.73 3.77
N LEU A 183 -7.81 10.59 4.76
CA LEU A 183 -7.62 9.38 5.56
C LEU A 183 -8.14 9.60 6.99
N TYR A 184 -8.31 8.52 7.75
CA TYR A 184 -8.70 8.59 9.16
C TYR A 184 -7.67 9.35 10.00
N PHE A 185 -6.38 9.15 9.71
CA PHE A 185 -5.33 10.06 10.17
C PHE A 185 -4.93 11.00 9.03
N SER A 186 -5.27 12.27 9.20
CA SER A 186 -4.66 13.35 8.44
C SER A 186 -3.54 13.97 9.28
N LEU A 187 -2.40 14.21 8.65
CA LEU A 187 -1.28 14.93 9.29
C LEU A 187 -1.46 16.47 9.17
N ASP A 188 -2.55 16.92 8.55
CA ASP A 188 -2.91 18.34 8.39
C ASP A 188 -3.58 18.94 9.64
N ASP A 189 -4.15 18.09 10.51
CA ASP A 189 -5.01 18.50 11.64
C ASP A 189 -4.27 18.62 12.99
N ALA A 190 -2.93 18.59 13.01
CA ALA A 190 -2.20 18.85 14.25
C ALA A 190 -2.49 20.29 14.72
N PRO A 191 -3.11 20.50 15.91
CA PRO A 191 -3.33 21.84 16.43
C PRO A 191 -1.97 22.53 16.59
N ASP A 192 -1.91 23.82 16.23
CA ASP A 192 -0.76 24.72 16.44
C ASP A 192 -0.57 24.99 17.95
N ASP A 193 -0.39 23.97 18.78
CA ASP A 193 -0.05 24.12 20.18
C ASP A 193 1.44 23.83 20.36
N ALA A 194 2.24 24.77 19.86
CA ALA A 194 3.62 24.99 20.29
C ALA A 194 3.79 26.48 20.63
N THR A 195 3.33 26.85 21.82
CA THR A 195 3.89 28.00 22.58
C THR A 195 5.06 27.54 23.43
#